data_AF-A0A2N0VEW1-F1
#
_entry.id   AF-A0A2N0VEW1-F1
#
_cell.length_a   1.000
_cell.length_b   1.000
_cell.length_c   1.000
_cell.angle_alpha   90.00
_cell.angle_beta   90.00
_cell.angle_gamma   90.00
#
_symmetry.space_group_name_H-M   'P 1'
#
loop_
_entity.id
_entity.type
_entity.pdbx_description
1 polymer ?
#
loop_
_entity_poly.entity_id
_entity_poly.type
_entity_poly.pdbx_seq_one_letter_code
_entity_poly.pdbx_strand_id
1 'polypeptide(L)'
;MQFHFQISSTPQKSRERQILTALLALVTGALVLMYANFLYLIAGGYLIALGLMFMYARVPAFISGFPILAGVMIFIFPELIPYTFAIFLGFFGLMMVMAFQFAIMGFLTMIIAILILMNPDSVAYFIAAFMLLYGVSNLIRLFQDRNRKRDDNGDPDVIVQ
;
A
#
# COMPACT_ATOMS: atom_id res chain seq x y z
N MET A 1 31.05 -18.31 -15.18
CA MET A 1 29.69 -18.87 -15.03
C MET A 1 28.74 -17.70 -14.80
N GLN A 2 27.99 -17.28 -15.83
CA GLN A 2 26.99 -16.22 -15.73
C GLN A 2 25.68 -16.82 -15.24
N PHE A 3 25.21 -16.37 -14.08
CA PHE A 3 23.90 -16.75 -13.55
C PHE A 3 22.82 -15.89 -14.24
N HIS A 4 22.21 -16.43 -15.30
CA HIS A 4 20.97 -15.90 -15.85
C HIS A 4 19.81 -16.29 -14.92
N PHE A 5 19.42 -15.40 -14.01
CA PHE A 5 18.12 -15.51 -13.34
C PHE A 5 17.01 -15.19 -14.35
N GLN A 6 16.52 -16.21 -15.05
CA GLN A 6 15.22 -16.13 -15.72
C GLN A 6 14.15 -16.13 -14.62
N ILE A 7 13.76 -14.94 -14.16
CA ILE A 7 12.54 -14.79 -13.37
C ILE A 7 11.39 -15.01 -14.35
N SER A 8 10.77 -16.18 -14.27
CA SER A 8 9.46 -16.43 -14.89
C SER A 8 8.48 -15.43 -14.30
N SER A 9 8.32 -14.30 -14.97
CA SER A 9 7.33 -13.28 -14.73
C SER A 9 5.95 -13.89 -15.02
N THR A 10 5.32 -14.50 -14.01
CA THR A 10 3.89 -14.80 -14.05
C THR A 10 3.16 -13.48 -13.78
N PRO A 11 2.56 -12.81 -14.79
CA PRO A 11 1.91 -11.52 -14.60
C PRO A 11 0.61 -11.62 -13.77
N GLN A 12 0.16 -12.83 -13.48
CA GLN A 12 -1.06 -13.11 -12.72
C GLN A 12 -0.86 -12.89 -11.21
N LYS A 13 0.35 -13.14 -10.68
CA LYS A 13 0.64 -13.07 -9.23
C LYS A 13 0.74 -11.63 -8.72
N SER A 14 1.07 -10.65 -9.57
CA SER A 14 1.04 -9.23 -9.18
C SER A 14 -0.39 -8.67 -9.11
N ARG A 15 -1.28 -9.16 -9.96
CA ARG A 15 -2.63 -8.63 -10.12
C ARG A 15 -3.55 -8.96 -8.95
N GLU A 16 -3.52 -10.21 -8.49
CA GLU A 16 -4.24 -10.62 -7.29
C GLU A 16 -3.78 -9.85 -6.05
N ARG A 17 -2.47 -9.63 -5.92
CA ARG A 17 -1.90 -8.83 -4.84
C ARG A 17 -2.41 -7.40 -4.89
N GLN A 18 -2.39 -6.77 -6.06
CA GLN A 18 -2.87 -5.41 -6.24
C GLN A 18 -4.36 -5.26 -5.92
N ILE A 19 -5.18 -6.24 -6.30
CA ILE A 19 -6.60 -6.28 -5.93
C ILE A 19 -6.75 -6.40 -4.42
N LEU A 20 -6.06 -7.36 -3.78
CA LEU A 20 -6.17 -7.57 -2.34
C LEU A 20 -5.70 -6.35 -1.54
N THR A 21 -4.60 -5.70 -1.93
CA THR A 21 -4.13 -4.49 -1.25
C THR A 21 -5.09 -3.31 -1.47
N ALA A 22 -5.66 -3.16 -2.67
CA ALA A 22 -6.66 -2.13 -2.94
C ALA A 22 -7.93 -2.32 -2.11
N LEU A 23 -8.41 -3.56 -2.03
CA LEU A 23 -9.62 -3.92 -1.29
C LEU A 23 -9.41 -3.78 0.21
N LEU A 24 -8.25 -4.24 0.71
CA LEU A 24 -7.84 -4.05 2.09
C LEU A 24 -7.80 -2.57 2.45
N ALA A 25 -7.16 -1.74 1.63
CA ALA A 25 -7.08 -0.30 1.86
C ALA A 25 -8.46 0.38 1.80
N LEU A 26 -9.29 0.07 0.80
CA LEU A 26 -10.64 0.66 0.69
C LEU A 26 -11.54 0.30 1.87
N VAL A 27 -11.58 -0.99 2.24
CA VAL A 27 -12.38 -1.46 3.38
C VAL A 27 -11.86 -0.83 4.67
N THR A 28 -10.55 -0.78 4.86
CA THR A 28 -9.92 -0.13 6.03
C THR A 28 -10.31 1.35 6.08
N GLY A 29 -10.18 2.09 4.98
CA GLY A 29 -10.52 3.51 4.92
C GLY A 29 -11.99 3.79 5.23
N ALA A 30 -12.90 2.98 4.67
CA ALA A 30 -14.33 3.09 4.97
C ALA A 30 -14.65 2.74 6.44
N LEU A 31 -14.02 1.69 6.98
CA LEU A 31 -14.17 1.30 8.39
C LEU A 31 -13.67 2.40 9.33
N VAL A 32 -12.55 3.05 9.03
CA VAL A 32 -12.02 4.15 9.87
C VAL A 32 -13.02 5.31 9.94
N LEU A 33 -13.70 5.64 8.84
CA LEU A 33 -14.71 6.71 8.83
C LEU A 33 -15.98 6.33 9.59
N MET A 34 -16.43 5.07 9.49
CA MET A 34 -17.65 4.61 10.14
C MET A 34 -17.45 4.30 11.64
N TYR A 35 -16.25 3.84 12.01
CA TYR A 35 -15.93 3.32 13.34
C TYR A 35 -14.62 3.90 13.89
N ALA A 36 -14.58 5.23 14.06
CA ALA A 36 -13.42 5.91 14.64
C ALA A 36 -13.03 5.38 16.04
N ASN A 37 -14.01 4.92 16.84
CA ASN A 37 -13.76 4.33 18.15
C ASN A 37 -12.93 3.03 18.10
N PHE A 38 -12.88 2.35 16.95
CA PHE A 38 -12.12 1.11 16.74
C PHE A 38 -10.85 1.34 15.92
N LEU A 39 -10.37 2.59 15.86
CA LEU A 39 -9.20 2.96 15.05
C LEU A 39 -7.98 2.10 15.35
N TYR A 40 -7.73 1.75 16.62
CA TYR A 40 -6.59 0.90 17.00
C TYR A 40 -6.68 -0.49 16.35
N LEU A 41 -7.87 -1.07 16.30
CA LEU A 41 -8.12 -2.40 15.75
C LEU A 41 -8.02 -2.38 14.23
N ILE A 42 -8.53 -1.31 13.61
CA ILE A 42 -8.53 -1.11 12.16
C ILE A 42 -7.12 -0.79 11.66
N ALA A 43 -6.44 0.21 12.24
CA ALA A 43 -5.10 0.62 11.84
C ALA A 43 -4.03 -0.44 12.20
N GLY A 44 -4.11 -1.00 13.40
CA GLY A 44 -3.24 -2.09 13.83
C GLY A 44 -3.44 -3.34 12.98
N GLY A 45 -4.69 -3.74 12.75
CA GLY A 45 -5.02 -4.87 11.88
C GLY A 45 -4.56 -4.67 10.44
N TYR A 46 -4.75 -3.47 9.88
CA TYR A 46 -4.25 -3.13 8.56
C TYR A 46 -2.72 -3.27 8.47
N LEU A 47 -1.97 -2.73 9.43
CA LEU A 47 -0.50 -2.79 9.41
C LEU A 47 0.01 -4.22 9.54
N ILE A 48 -0.59 -5.05 10.39
CA ILE A 48 -0.26 -6.46 10.48
C ILE A 48 -0.56 -7.17 9.15
N ALA A 49 -1.75 -6.97 8.60
CA ALA A 49 -2.14 -7.57 7.31
C ALA A 49 -1.21 -7.13 6.18
N LEU A 50 -0.80 -5.87 6.15
CA LEU A 50 0.15 -5.33 5.18
C LEU A 50 1.52 -5.99 5.33
N GLY A 51 2.01 -6.15 6.56
CA GLY A 51 3.27 -6.82 6.83
C GLY A 51 3.26 -8.31 6.45
N LEU A 52 2.15 -9.01 6.72
CA LEU A 52 1.94 -10.38 6.24
C LEU A 52 1.88 -10.45 4.71
N MET A 53 1.26 -9.48 4.05
CA MET A 53 1.30 -9.36 2.58
C MET A 53 2.73 -9.16 2.06
N PHE A 54 3.55 -8.33 2.72
CA PHE A 54 4.95 -8.14 2.36
C PHE A 54 5.76 -9.43 2.53
N MET A 55 5.53 -10.17 3.60
CA MET A 55 6.15 -11.48 3.82
C MET A 55 5.73 -12.49 2.75
N TYR A 56 4.44 -12.58 2.43
CA TYR A 56 3.93 -13.38 1.31
C TYR A 56 4.51 -12.93 -0.04
N ALA A 57 4.79 -11.63 -0.17
CA ALA A 57 5.42 -11.05 -1.35
C ALA A 57 6.92 -11.32 -1.45
N ARG A 58 7.53 -11.99 -0.47
CA ARG A 58 8.99 -12.21 -0.37
C ARG A 58 9.78 -10.90 -0.36
N VAL A 59 9.18 -9.84 0.17
CA VAL A 59 9.87 -8.58 0.47
C VAL A 59 10.88 -8.84 1.60
N PRO A 60 12.04 -8.16 1.64
CA PRO A 60 13.03 -8.34 2.71
C PRO A 60 12.41 -8.28 4.11
N ALA A 61 12.82 -9.20 4.99
CA ALA A 61 12.24 -9.39 6.32
C ALA A 61 12.22 -8.11 7.16
N PHE A 62 13.25 -7.26 7.02
CA PHE A 62 13.32 -5.96 7.68
C PHE A 62 12.15 -5.03 7.28
N ILE A 63 11.84 -4.97 5.98
CA ILE A 63 10.77 -4.12 5.45
C ILE A 63 9.39 -4.70 5.78
N SER A 64 9.23 -6.03 5.76
CA SER A 64 7.96 -6.67 6.12
C SER A 64 7.69 -6.67 7.63
N GLY A 65 8.74 -6.74 8.45
CA GLY A 65 8.62 -6.77 9.91
C GLY A 65 8.21 -5.42 10.49
N PHE A 66 8.65 -4.32 9.86
CA PHE A 66 8.34 -2.96 10.30
C PHE A 66 6.83 -2.68 10.47
N PRO A 67 5.96 -2.91 9.47
CA PRO A 67 4.51 -2.73 9.65
C PRO A 67 3.90 -3.73 10.65
N ILE A 68 4.43 -4.96 10.77
CA ILE A 68 3.93 -5.91 11.79
C ILE A 68 4.20 -5.36 13.19
N LEU A 69 5.43 -4.91 13.45
CA LEU A 69 5.81 -4.33 14.74
C LEU A 69 5.01 -3.07 15.05
N ALA A 70 4.82 -2.20 14.05
CA ALA A 70 3.98 -1.01 14.17
C ALA A 70 2.52 -1.38 14.52
N GLY A 71 1.96 -2.39 13.86
CA GLY A 71 0.59 -2.85 14.14
C GLY A 71 0.45 -3.46 15.53
N VAL A 72 1.39 -4.31 15.96
CA VAL A 72 1.42 -4.87 17.32
C VAL A 72 1.56 -3.77 18.37
N MET A 73 2.41 -2.76 18.13
CA MET A 73 2.58 -1.63 19.03
C MET A 73 1.28 -0.83 19.20
N ILE A 74 0.52 -0.62 18.12
CA ILE A 74 -0.80 0.03 18.18
C ILE A 74 -1.82 -0.79 18.99
N PHE A 75 -1.78 -2.11 18.93
CA PHE A 75 -2.67 -2.96 19.74
C PHE A 75 -2.38 -2.84 21.23
N ILE A 76 -1.09 -2.79 21.61
CA ILE A 76 -0.68 -2.68 23.01
C ILE A 76 -0.90 -1.24 23.51
N PHE A 77 -0.59 -0.25 22.69
CA PHE A 77 -0.64 1.18 23.02
C PHE A 77 -1.44 1.96 21.97
N PRO A 78 -2.78 1.99 22.09
CA PRO A 78 -3.64 2.68 21.12
C PRO A 78 -3.42 4.20 21.11
N GLU A 79 -2.93 4.77 22.20
CA GLU A 79 -2.57 6.20 22.29
C GLU A 79 -1.40 6.55 21.35
N LEU A 80 -0.58 5.56 20.95
CA LEU A 80 0.55 5.76 20.05
C LEU A 80 0.18 5.70 18.56
N ILE A 81 -1.10 5.54 18.22
CA ILE A 81 -1.54 5.49 16.81
C ILE A 81 -0.99 6.67 15.99
N PRO A 82 -1.13 7.94 16.41
CA PRO A 82 -0.66 9.07 15.59
C PRO A 82 0.83 8.96 15.29
N TYR A 83 1.65 8.66 16.29
CA TYR A 83 3.10 8.58 16.15
C TYR A 83 3.54 7.37 15.34
N THR A 84 3.02 6.19 15.68
CA THR A 84 3.40 4.91 15.06
C THR A 84 2.97 4.87 13.59
N PHE A 85 1.76 5.33 13.31
CA PHE A 85 1.22 5.35 11.95
C PHE A 85 1.90 6.41 11.09
N ALA A 86 2.22 7.59 11.65
CA ALA A 86 2.98 8.61 10.94
C ALA A 86 4.42 8.17 10.64
N ILE A 87 5.12 7.53 11.59
CA ILE A 87 6.46 6.96 11.35
C ILE A 87 6.39 5.92 10.24
N PHE A 88 5.35 5.07 10.26
CA PHE A 88 5.12 4.11 9.19
C PHE A 88 4.91 4.79 7.83
N LEU A 89 4.01 5.77 7.75
CA LEU A 89 3.74 6.53 6.53
C LEU A 89 4.98 7.28 6.03
N GLY A 90 5.76 7.90 6.91
CA GLY A 90 6.98 8.60 6.56
C GLY A 90 8.00 7.67 5.94
N PHE A 91 8.26 6.52 6.57
CA PHE A 91 9.16 5.50 6.03
C PHE A 91 8.65 4.94 4.70
N PHE A 92 7.36 4.59 4.62
CA PHE A 92 6.75 4.06 3.41
C PHE A 92 6.75 5.07 2.26
N GLY A 93 6.42 6.33 2.56
CA GLY A 93 6.47 7.45 1.63
C GLY A 93 7.88 7.68 1.09
N LEU A 94 8.89 7.67 1.95
CA LEU A 94 10.29 7.77 1.56
C LEU A 94 10.70 6.63 0.63
N MET A 95 10.34 5.38 0.95
CA MET A 95 10.60 4.24 0.07
C MET A 95 9.94 4.42 -1.31
N MET A 96 8.70 4.91 -1.36
CA MET A 96 8.01 5.18 -2.63
C MET A 96 8.67 6.29 -3.46
N VAL A 97 9.22 7.32 -2.82
CA VAL A 97 10.00 8.36 -3.50
C VAL A 97 11.29 7.78 -4.06
N MET A 98 12.02 6.98 -3.27
CA MET A 98 13.28 6.36 -3.73
C MET A 98 13.10 5.35 -4.85
N ALA A 99 11.93 4.71 -4.94
CA ALA A 99 11.60 3.77 -6.02
C ALA A 99 11.39 4.43 -7.41
N PHE A 100 11.49 5.77 -7.52
CA PHE A 100 11.32 6.62 -8.72
C PHE A 100 9.96 6.55 -9.43
N GLN A 101 9.30 5.39 -9.52
CA GLN A 101 8.05 5.21 -10.26
C GLN A 101 6.80 5.79 -9.56
N PHE A 102 6.90 6.15 -8.28
CA PHE A 102 5.76 6.55 -7.44
C PHE A 102 6.02 7.84 -6.67
N ALA A 103 6.90 8.72 -7.17
CA ALA A 103 7.35 9.90 -6.44
C ALA A 103 6.19 10.79 -5.91
N ILE A 104 5.17 11.06 -6.73
CA ILE A 104 4.02 11.89 -6.33
C ILE A 104 3.26 11.27 -5.14
N MET A 105 2.96 9.97 -5.21
CA MET A 105 2.29 9.26 -4.11
C MET A 105 3.19 9.18 -2.87
N GLY A 106 4.50 9.01 -3.05
CA GLY A 106 5.48 9.05 -1.96
C GLY A 106 5.48 10.38 -1.22
N PHE A 107 5.55 11.50 -1.95
CA PHE A 107 5.46 12.84 -1.37
C PHE A 107 4.14 13.08 -0.65
N LEU A 108 3.00 12.72 -1.27
CA LEU A 108 1.69 12.86 -0.65
C LEU A 108 1.60 12.07 0.66
N THR A 109 2.14 10.85 0.67
CA THR A 109 2.19 10.00 1.87
C THR A 109 2.99 10.65 2.99
N MET A 110 4.13 11.26 2.67
CA MET A 110 4.93 11.99 3.67
C MET A 110 4.22 13.25 4.19
N ILE A 111 3.50 13.98 3.33
CA ILE A 111 2.70 15.14 3.76
C ILE A 111 1.64 14.68 4.76
N ILE A 112 0.93 13.58 4.47
CA ILE A 112 -0.07 13.01 5.40
C ILE A 112 0.58 12.60 6.72
N ALA A 113 1.77 11.99 6.70
CA ALA A 113 2.51 11.65 7.91
C ALA A 113 2.77 12.88 8.80
N ILE A 114 3.23 13.98 8.21
CA ILE A 114 3.48 15.24 8.94
C ILE A 114 2.16 15.80 9.50
N LEU A 115 1.09 15.79 8.71
CA LEU A 115 -0.21 16.29 9.15
C LEU A 115 -0.78 15.51 10.34
N ILE A 116 -0.57 14.19 10.38
CA ILE A 116 -0.93 13.34 11.53
C ILE A 116 -0.17 13.76 12.78
N LEU A 117 1.14 14.01 12.68
CA LEU A 117 1.96 14.44 13.83
C LEU A 117 1.54 15.82 14.34
N MET A 118 1.21 16.73 13.42
CA MET A 118 0.78 18.08 13.77
C MET A 118 -0.64 18.13 14.35
N ASN A 119 -1.51 17.19 13.97
CA ASN A 119 -2.92 17.17 14.34
C ASN A 119 -3.35 15.76 14.77
N PRO A 120 -2.89 15.27 15.94
CA PRO A 120 -3.14 13.91 16.40
C PRO A 120 -4.63 13.61 16.60
N ASP A 121 -5.44 14.59 16.99
CA ASP A 121 -6.89 14.44 17.18
C ASP A 121 -7.64 14.07 15.89
N SER A 122 -7.05 14.43 14.74
CA SER A 122 -7.63 14.19 13.42
C SER A 122 -7.01 12.97 12.72
N VAL A 123 -6.23 12.16 13.44
CA VAL A 123 -5.52 11.00 12.88
C VAL A 123 -6.45 10.05 12.12
N ALA A 124 -7.66 9.80 12.62
CA ALA A 124 -8.62 8.92 11.96
C ALA A 124 -8.95 9.41 10.54
N TYR A 125 -9.18 10.71 10.37
CA TYR A 125 -9.49 11.30 9.07
C TYR A 125 -8.31 11.21 8.10
N PHE A 126 -7.09 11.44 8.58
CA PHE A 126 -5.88 11.33 7.76
C PHE A 126 -5.58 9.90 7.35
N ILE A 127 -5.73 8.94 8.27
CA ILE A 127 -5.59 7.50 7.97
C ILE A 127 -6.64 7.09 6.94
N ALA A 128 -7.90 7.47 7.12
CA ALA A 128 -8.96 7.18 6.17
C ALA A 128 -8.67 7.78 4.79
N ALA A 129 -8.29 9.07 4.73
CA ALA A 129 -7.95 9.75 3.49
C ALA A 129 -6.81 9.02 2.76
N PHE A 130 -5.73 8.68 3.48
CA PHE A 130 -4.62 7.91 2.92
C PHE A 130 -5.09 6.55 2.38
N MET A 131 -5.86 5.80 3.16
CA MET A 131 -6.35 4.47 2.78
C MET A 131 -7.23 4.50 1.54
N LEU A 132 -8.14 5.48 1.47
CA LEU A 132 -9.00 5.67 0.32
C LEU A 132 -8.20 6.09 -0.92
N LEU A 133 -7.29 7.06 -0.78
CA LEU A 133 -6.43 7.51 -1.88
C LEU A 133 -5.55 6.37 -2.40
N TYR A 134 -4.95 5.60 -1.51
CA TYR A 134 -4.12 4.46 -1.87
C TYR A 134 -4.94 3.34 -2.52
N GLY A 135 -6.11 3.02 -1.95
CA GLY A 135 -7.03 2.03 -2.50
C GLY A 135 -7.55 2.39 -3.89
N VAL A 136 -8.00 3.64 -4.07
CA VAL A 136 -8.45 4.18 -5.37
C VAL A 136 -7.29 4.20 -6.38
N SER A 137 -6.09 4.62 -5.98
CA SER A 137 -4.91 4.65 -6.86
C SER A 137 -4.55 3.26 -7.38
N ASN A 138 -4.61 2.23 -6.53
CA ASN A 138 -4.38 0.85 -6.94
C ASN A 138 -5.50 0.34 -7.84
N LEU A 139 -6.75 0.73 -7.59
CA LEU A 139 -7.88 0.37 -8.41
C LEU A 139 -7.78 0.97 -9.82
N ILE A 140 -7.44 2.26 -9.94
CA ILE A 140 -7.23 2.94 -11.23
C ILE A 140 -6.16 2.21 -12.05
N ARG A 141 -5.03 1.86 -11.43
CA ARG A 141 -3.98 1.10 -12.12
C ARG A 141 -4.46 -0.26 -12.63
N LEU A 142 -5.26 -0.98 -11.84
CA LEU A 142 -5.84 -2.26 -12.26
C LEU A 142 -6.73 -2.12 -13.50
N PHE A 143 -7.49 -1.03 -13.60
CA PHE A 143 -8.31 -0.73 -14.78
C PHE A 143 -7.45 -0.27 -15.98
N GLN A 144 -6.41 0.53 -15.75
CA GLN A 144 -5.50 0.99 -16.81
C GLN A 144 -4.72 -0.18 -17.43
N ASP A 145 -4.23 -1.12 -16.61
CA ASP A 145 -3.58 -2.34 -17.08
C ASP A 145 -4.54 -3.27 -17.84
N ARG A 146 -5.85 -3.22 -17.54
CA ARG A 146 -6.88 -3.94 -18.31
C ARG A 146 -7.05 -3.37 -19.72
N ASN A 147 -7.10 -2.05 -19.86
CA ASN A 147 -7.27 -1.43 -21.18
C ASN A 147 -6.03 -1.61 -22.05
N ARG A 148 -4.82 -1.43 -21.50
CA ARG A 148 -3.56 -1.62 -22.25
C ARG A 148 -3.41 -3.04 -22.81
N LYS A 149 -3.77 -4.07 -22.05
CA LYS A 149 -3.74 -5.47 -22.52
C LYS A 149 -4.80 -5.81 -23.55
N ARG A 150 -5.82 -4.96 -23.71
CA ARG A 150 -6.92 -5.17 -24.67
C ARG A 150 -6.58 -4.57 -26.04
N ASP A 151 -5.81 -3.49 -26.07
CA ASP A 151 -5.31 -2.87 -27.30
C ASP A 151 -4.19 -3.71 -27.97
N ASP A 152 -3.35 -4.39 -27.19
CA ASP A 152 -2.25 -5.24 -27.71
C ASP A 152 -2.72 -6.55 -28.39
N ASN A 153 -3.98 -6.94 -28.19
CA ASN A 153 -4.61 -8.10 -28.86
C ASN A 153 -5.47 -7.69 -30.07
N GLY A 154 -5.44 -6.41 -30.46
CA GLY A 154 -6.26 -5.85 -31.53
C GLY A 154 -5.54 -5.65 -32.86
N ASP A 155 -4.22 -5.85 -32.92
CA ASP A 155 -3.44 -5.66 -34.15
C ASP A 155 -3.00 -7.04 -34.68
N PRO A 156 -3.53 -7.53 -35.82
CA PRO A 156 -2.95 -8.69 -36.46
C PRO A 156 -1.61 -8.26 -37.03
N ASP A 157 -0.52 -8.80 -36.47
CA ASP A 157 0.83 -8.74 -37.05
C ASP A 157 0.75 -9.12 -38.53
N VAL A 158 0.76 -8.11 -39.41
CA VAL A 158 0.95 -8.32 -40.85
C VAL A 158 2.43 -8.63 -41.02
N ILE A 159 2.75 -9.91 -40.97
CA ILE A 159 4.05 -10.45 -41.36
C ILE A 159 4.20 -10.16 -42.86
N VAL A 160 4.91 -9.10 -43.21
CA VAL A 160 5.32 -8.86 -44.60
C VAL A 160 6.58 -9.68 -44.83
N GLN A 161 6.43 -10.77 -45.60
CA GLN A 161 7.53 -11.55 -46.16
C GLN A 161 8.37 -10.74 -47.15
#